data_AF-A0A8S3SDT1-F1
#
_entry.id   AF-A0A8S3SDT1-F1
#
_cell.length_a   1.000
_cell.length_b   1.000
_cell.length_c   1.000
_cell.angle_alpha   90.00
_cell.angle_beta   90.00
_cell.angle_gamma   90.00
#
_symmetry.space_group_name_H-M   'P 1'
#
loop_
_entity.id
_entity.type
_entity.pdbx_description
1 polymer ?
#
loop_
_entity_poly.entity_id
_entity_poly.type
_entity_poly.pdbx_seq_one_letter_code
_entity_poly.pdbx_strand_id
1 'polypeptide(L)'
;MVGLTPETSNEPVVYRGADAADKFVECMVQEQDNIEQKFKHCEPMIMTGSDWQSFKKATLCHICKKELADIRVRDHCHVTGKFRGAAHNDCNINYKFTGRIPVVFHNLRGYDSHLIMQAIGKVEGKQLNCIANNMEKYISFSLGCMDFIDSLQFMSSSLQKLVENLAKEGSSKFRHMTSHFGEEQISLLLRKQVYPYEYFDSEAKFVETQLPPIEDFYSTLSGEGITTLDYAHAQQVWQLFNIQNLGQYHDLYVLSDVLALADVFENFREICLNYYGLDAAHFYTSPGLAWQAALKMTGVNLELLTDVDMHLFIEKGLRGGISTISQRHAKANNKDVPNYNENEPNSHVMYLDANNLYGWAMSQALPVKDFKWLDDCEIENLRINNIADENENGYILEVDLDYPMELHDDHSEYPLAPEKLKVTDEMLSPYAKKLLEDLDLKGTSTEKLIPNLYPKEKYVVHYRNLKLYLSLGMRLTKIHRVLAFEQRPWLKKYIDFNTEKRKLAKNEFEKDFFKLMNNAVFGKTMENLRKRTDIKLLSDQSKARKLISKPTFHAFKIFNENLVAVHMLKQRLYLNRPIYVGFAILDLSKTLMYDFHYNYMKNKYGPKAKLLFMTQTHYATPLALMIYIRI
;
A
#
# COMPACT_ATOMS: atom_id res chain seq x y z
N MET A 1 1.65 10.81 -25.62
CA MET A 1 2.35 9.53 -25.32
C MET A 1 3.77 9.85 -24.90
N VAL A 2 4.23 9.39 -23.72
CA VAL A 2 5.65 9.49 -23.35
C VAL A 2 6.39 8.30 -23.98
N GLY A 3 7.26 8.60 -24.95
CA GLY A 3 8.06 7.61 -25.67
C GLY A 3 9.28 7.15 -24.88
N LEU A 4 10.01 6.17 -25.42
CA LEU A 4 11.29 5.71 -24.85
C LEU A 4 12.39 6.79 -24.93
N THR A 5 12.19 7.75 -25.82
CA THR A 5 13.06 8.91 -26.08
C THR A 5 12.19 10.13 -26.38
N PRO A 6 12.73 11.36 -26.29
CA PRO A 6 12.01 12.56 -26.71
C PRO A 6 11.47 12.45 -28.14
N GLU A 7 12.25 11.86 -29.06
CA GLU A 7 11.86 11.70 -30.48
C GLU A 7 10.76 10.65 -30.70
N THR A 8 10.51 9.79 -29.71
CA THR A 8 9.43 8.80 -29.76
C THR A 8 8.21 9.20 -28.93
N SER A 9 8.25 10.39 -28.32
CA SER A 9 7.13 10.98 -27.59
C SER A 9 6.22 11.75 -28.55
N ASN A 10 4.91 11.61 -28.36
CA ASN A 10 3.92 12.38 -29.12
C ASN A 10 3.53 13.64 -28.34
N GLU A 11 3.24 14.72 -29.06
CA GLU A 11 2.67 15.94 -28.48
C GLU A 11 1.39 15.64 -27.66
N PRO A 12 1.15 16.38 -26.57
CA PRO A 12 -0.10 16.27 -25.82
C PRO A 12 -1.30 16.61 -26.68
N VAL A 13 -2.40 15.90 -26.45
CA VAL A 13 -3.69 16.14 -27.12
C VAL A 13 -4.68 16.64 -26.08
N VAL A 14 -5.30 17.79 -26.35
CA VAL A 14 -6.35 18.37 -25.52
C VAL A 14 -7.64 18.39 -26.32
N TYR A 15 -8.74 18.00 -25.66
CA TYR A 15 -10.06 17.98 -26.26
C TYR A 15 -11.10 18.48 -25.25
N ARG A 16 -12.02 19.31 -25.73
CA ARG A 16 -13.18 19.82 -24.99
C ARG A 16 -14.43 19.61 -25.82
N GLY A 17 -15.44 19.00 -25.24
CA GLY A 17 -16.73 18.73 -25.86
C GLY A 17 -17.58 17.79 -25.00
N ALA A 18 -18.88 17.72 -25.29
CA ALA A 18 -19.82 16.87 -24.54
C ALA A 18 -19.48 15.36 -24.58
N ASP A 19 -18.74 14.92 -25.59
CA ASP A 19 -18.29 13.55 -25.85
C ASP A 19 -16.82 13.32 -25.43
N ALA A 20 -16.26 14.15 -24.54
CA ALA A 20 -14.85 14.07 -24.15
C ALA A 20 -14.40 12.66 -23.68
N ALA A 21 -15.26 11.92 -22.96
CA ALA A 21 -14.96 10.56 -22.54
C ALA A 21 -14.90 9.58 -23.72
N ASP A 22 -15.80 9.73 -24.70
CA ASP A 22 -15.82 8.91 -25.92
C ASP A 22 -14.59 9.22 -26.78
N LYS A 23 -14.31 10.51 -27.01
CA LYS A 23 -13.13 10.97 -27.75
C LYS A 23 -11.83 10.51 -27.10
N PHE A 24 -11.75 10.56 -25.77
CA PHE A 24 -10.61 10.04 -25.03
C PHE A 24 -10.38 8.55 -25.32
N VAL A 25 -11.44 7.72 -25.24
CA VAL A 25 -11.32 6.28 -25.49
C VAL A 25 -10.95 5.98 -26.94
N GLU A 26 -11.52 6.71 -27.91
CA GLU A 26 -11.13 6.60 -29.33
C GLU A 26 -9.64 6.90 -29.54
N CYS A 27 -9.16 8.02 -29.00
CA CYS A 27 -7.75 8.40 -29.07
C CYS A 27 -6.86 7.34 -28.41
N MET A 28 -7.26 6.78 -27.27
CA MET A 28 -6.51 5.73 -26.59
C MET A 28 -6.42 4.44 -27.41
N VAL A 29 -7.50 4.03 -28.09
CA VAL A 29 -7.49 2.86 -28.98
C VAL A 29 -6.57 3.10 -30.18
N GLN A 30 -6.59 4.28 -30.77
CA GLN A 30 -5.67 4.66 -31.85
C GLN A 30 -4.21 4.63 -31.39
N GLU A 31 -3.92 5.19 -30.21
CA GLU A 31 -2.57 5.18 -29.64
C GLU A 31 -2.11 3.76 -29.29
N GLN A 32 -3.01 2.90 -28.80
CA GLN A 32 -2.70 1.48 -28.62
C GLN A 32 -2.26 0.85 -29.95
N ASP A 33 -3.05 1.01 -31.01
CA ASP A 33 -2.77 0.38 -32.30
C ASP A 33 -1.45 0.94 -32.90
N ASN A 34 -1.17 2.23 -32.72
CA ASN A 34 0.10 2.86 -33.09
C ASN A 34 1.29 2.24 -32.34
N ILE A 35 1.17 2.04 -31.02
CA ILE A 35 2.20 1.40 -30.21
C ILE A 35 2.42 -0.06 -30.65
N GLU A 36 1.34 -0.82 -30.81
CA GLU A 36 1.42 -2.21 -31.25
C GLU A 36 2.10 -2.36 -32.61
N GLN A 37 1.83 -1.45 -33.56
CA GLN A 37 2.50 -1.44 -34.86
C GLN A 37 4.02 -1.21 -34.74
N LYS A 38 4.44 -0.29 -33.86
CA LYS A 38 5.87 -0.04 -33.58
C LYS A 38 6.56 -1.29 -32.99
N PHE A 39 5.87 -2.04 -32.12
CA PHE A 39 6.44 -3.25 -31.50
C PHE A 39 6.34 -4.52 -32.37
N LYS A 40 5.57 -4.52 -33.46
CA LYS A 40 5.53 -5.65 -34.42
C LYS A 40 6.82 -5.78 -35.23
N HIS A 41 7.54 -4.68 -35.44
CA HIS A 41 8.77 -4.66 -36.22
C HIS A 41 9.96 -4.61 -35.27
N CYS A 42 10.79 -5.67 -35.27
CA CYS A 42 12.03 -5.67 -34.51
C CYS A 42 13.12 -5.00 -35.33
N GLU A 43 13.56 -3.83 -34.90
CA GLU A 43 14.70 -3.15 -35.51
C GLU A 43 15.96 -4.02 -35.43
N PRO A 44 16.74 -4.15 -36.51
CA PRO A 44 17.99 -4.89 -36.49
C PRO A 44 18.96 -4.36 -35.45
N MET A 45 19.73 -5.26 -34.84
CA MET A 45 20.70 -4.90 -33.81
C MET A 45 21.81 -3.99 -34.37
N ILE A 46 21.96 -2.83 -33.76
CA ILE A 46 23.01 -1.84 -34.03
C ILE A 46 24.08 -1.97 -32.94
N MET A 47 25.31 -2.30 -33.33
CA MET A 47 26.46 -2.37 -32.43
C MET A 47 27.60 -1.49 -32.92
N THR A 48 28.11 -0.65 -32.02
CA THR A 48 29.33 0.13 -32.22
C THR A 48 30.58 -0.68 -31.87
N GLY A 49 31.77 -0.17 -32.21
CA GLY A 49 33.04 -0.81 -31.84
C GLY A 49 33.21 -0.96 -30.32
N SER A 50 32.75 0.01 -29.53
CA SER A 50 32.73 -0.05 -28.06
C SER A 50 31.77 -1.13 -27.54
N ASP A 51 30.63 -1.32 -28.18
CA ASP A 51 29.65 -2.34 -27.77
C ASP A 51 30.21 -3.75 -27.93
N TRP A 52 30.95 -3.99 -29.02
CA TRP A 52 31.65 -5.26 -29.22
C TRP A 52 32.72 -5.52 -28.17
N GLN A 53 33.46 -4.49 -27.75
CA GLN A 53 34.44 -4.63 -26.67
C GLN A 53 33.75 -4.91 -25.33
N SER A 54 32.66 -4.20 -25.03
CA SER A 54 31.83 -4.40 -23.84
C SER A 54 31.30 -5.84 -23.79
N PHE A 55 30.71 -6.33 -24.89
CA PHE A 55 30.21 -7.70 -25.00
C PHE A 55 31.32 -8.75 -24.79
N LYS A 56 32.51 -8.55 -25.38
CA LYS A 56 33.64 -9.49 -25.25
C LYS A 56 34.19 -9.56 -23.82
N LYS A 57 34.23 -8.43 -23.12
CA LYS A 57 34.74 -8.31 -21.74
C LYS A 57 33.68 -8.62 -20.67
N ALA A 58 32.40 -8.69 -21.04
CA ALA A 58 31.31 -8.89 -20.09
C ALA A 58 31.41 -10.24 -19.38
N THR A 59 31.53 -10.21 -18.06
CA THR A 59 31.49 -11.38 -17.17
C THR A 59 30.13 -11.56 -16.49
N LEU A 60 29.31 -10.51 -16.45
CA LEU A 60 27.99 -10.50 -15.82
C LEU A 60 26.88 -10.25 -16.83
N CYS A 61 25.74 -10.93 -16.63
CA CYS A 61 24.52 -10.70 -17.39
C CYS A 61 23.97 -9.31 -17.05
N HIS A 62 23.72 -8.47 -18.04
CA HIS A 62 23.21 -7.13 -17.78
C HIS A 62 21.76 -7.11 -17.23
N ILE A 63 20.98 -8.20 -17.40
CA ILE A 63 19.59 -8.34 -16.94
C ILE A 63 19.56 -8.81 -15.48
N CYS A 64 20.05 -10.03 -15.21
CA CYS A 64 19.94 -10.65 -13.88
C CYS A 64 21.14 -10.35 -12.97
N LYS A 65 22.20 -9.72 -13.51
CA LYS A 65 23.45 -9.36 -12.80
C LYS A 65 24.25 -10.55 -12.25
N LYS A 66 23.94 -11.78 -12.67
CA LYS A 66 24.71 -13.00 -12.34
C LYS A 66 25.79 -13.28 -13.38
N GLU A 67 26.76 -14.11 -13.03
CA GLU A 67 27.85 -14.54 -13.92
C GLU A 67 27.34 -15.17 -15.22
N LEU A 68 27.93 -14.78 -16.34
CA LEU A 68 27.64 -15.36 -17.66
C LEU A 68 28.37 -16.70 -17.78
N ALA A 69 27.66 -17.70 -18.31
CA ALA A 69 28.28 -18.93 -18.78
C ALA A 69 29.06 -18.68 -20.08
N ASP A 70 29.81 -19.68 -20.55
CA ASP A 70 30.58 -19.61 -21.80
C ASP A 70 29.73 -19.19 -23.02
N ILE A 71 28.46 -19.57 -23.03
CA ILE A 71 27.48 -19.15 -24.04
C ILE A 71 26.73 -17.91 -23.55
N ARG A 72 27.14 -16.75 -24.06
CA ARG A 72 26.45 -15.45 -23.84
C ARG A 72 25.83 -14.93 -25.13
N VAL A 73 24.64 -14.35 -25.01
CA VAL A 73 23.89 -13.75 -26.13
C VAL A 73 23.88 -12.23 -26.03
N ARG A 74 23.55 -11.57 -27.14
CA ARG A 74 23.47 -10.11 -27.24
C ARG A 74 22.01 -9.68 -27.14
N ASP A 75 21.69 -8.89 -26.13
CA ASP A 75 20.38 -8.24 -26.02
C ASP A 75 20.41 -6.87 -26.69
N HIS A 76 19.28 -6.46 -27.26
CA HIS A 76 19.11 -5.15 -27.87
C HIS A 76 17.68 -4.66 -27.75
N CYS A 77 17.52 -3.35 -27.89
CA CYS A 77 16.21 -2.74 -27.92
C CYS A 77 15.52 -3.02 -29.26
N HIS A 78 14.38 -3.71 -29.26
CA HIS A 78 13.64 -4.01 -30.49
C HIS A 78 13.03 -2.76 -31.17
N VAL A 79 12.94 -1.63 -30.46
CA VAL A 79 12.40 -0.36 -31.01
C VAL A 79 13.49 0.54 -31.60
N THR A 80 14.71 0.51 -31.04
CA THR A 80 15.79 1.42 -31.46
C THR A 80 16.98 0.70 -32.09
N GLY A 81 16.98 -0.64 -32.12
CA GLY A 81 18.10 -1.47 -32.55
C GLY A 81 19.30 -1.46 -31.59
N LYS A 82 19.38 -0.52 -30.64
CA LYS A 82 20.57 -0.29 -29.81
C LYS A 82 20.88 -1.48 -28.90
N PHE A 83 22.13 -1.92 -28.92
CA PHE A 83 22.66 -2.92 -27.99
C PHE A 83 22.50 -2.50 -26.53
N ARG A 84 22.05 -3.42 -25.69
CA ARG A 84 21.83 -3.20 -24.24
C ARG A 84 22.89 -3.88 -23.38
N GLY A 85 23.32 -5.08 -23.76
CA GLY A 85 24.35 -5.80 -23.02
C GLY A 85 24.42 -7.29 -23.32
N ALA A 86 25.44 -7.94 -22.76
CA ALA A 86 25.55 -9.40 -22.76
C ALA A 86 24.52 -10.01 -21.79
N ALA A 87 23.91 -11.13 -22.17
CA ALA A 87 22.91 -11.81 -21.35
C ALA A 87 23.01 -13.34 -21.42
N HIS A 88 22.42 -14.03 -20.44
CA HIS A 88 22.08 -15.46 -20.59
C HIS A 88 21.01 -15.61 -21.67
N ASN A 89 21.02 -16.74 -22.37
CA ASN A 89 20.00 -17.05 -23.38
C ASN A 89 18.58 -16.97 -22.79
N ASP A 90 18.37 -17.60 -21.63
CA ASP A 90 17.06 -17.60 -20.97
C ASP A 90 16.65 -16.21 -20.47
N CYS A 91 17.60 -15.41 -19.96
CA CYS A 91 17.31 -14.03 -19.57
C CYS A 91 16.86 -13.21 -20.78
N ASN A 92 17.56 -13.33 -21.91
CA ASN A 92 17.24 -12.62 -23.14
C ASN A 92 15.85 -12.97 -23.68
N ILE A 93 15.50 -14.26 -23.73
CA ILE A 93 14.19 -14.72 -24.20
C ILE A 93 13.04 -14.19 -23.33
N ASN A 94 13.28 -14.12 -22.01
CA ASN A 94 12.29 -13.64 -21.06
C ASN A 94 12.22 -12.10 -20.98
N TYR A 95 13.27 -11.40 -21.40
CA TYR A 95 13.37 -9.94 -21.35
C TYR A 95 12.74 -9.29 -22.58
N LYS A 96 11.44 -9.54 -22.76
CA LYS A 96 10.64 -9.03 -23.88
C LYS A 96 9.49 -8.15 -23.41
N PHE A 97 9.02 -7.29 -24.31
CA PHE A 97 7.79 -6.53 -24.10
C PHE A 97 6.61 -7.50 -23.89
N THR A 98 5.81 -7.26 -22.87
CA THR A 98 4.70 -8.15 -22.48
C THR A 98 3.41 -7.85 -23.25
N GLY A 99 3.40 -6.85 -24.12
CA GLY A 99 2.19 -6.36 -24.79
C GLY A 99 1.41 -5.34 -23.95
N ARG A 100 1.73 -5.17 -22.66
CA ARG A 100 0.97 -4.32 -21.74
C ARG A 100 1.36 -2.84 -21.88
N ILE A 101 0.37 -1.97 -22.02
CA ILE A 101 0.53 -0.52 -22.11
C ILE A 101 -0.10 0.13 -20.87
N PRO A 102 0.69 0.67 -19.93
CA PRO A 102 0.14 1.34 -18.76
C PRO A 102 -0.41 2.73 -19.12
N VAL A 103 -1.65 3.01 -18.70
CA VAL A 103 -2.30 4.32 -18.83
C VAL A 103 -2.44 4.91 -17.43
N VAL A 104 -1.75 6.01 -17.17
CA VAL A 104 -1.61 6.54 -15.81
C VAL A 104 -2.58 7.68 -15.57
N PHE A 105 -3.35 7.57 -14.49
CA PHE A 105 -4.22 8.61 -13.98
C PHE A 105 -3.84 8.94 -12.54
N HIS A 106 -4.24 10.10 -12.04
CA HIS A 106 -4.13 10.43 -10.62
C HIS A 106 -5.52 10.47 -10.00
N ASN A 107 -5.81 9.56 -9.06
CA ASN A 107 -7.13 9.38 -8.45
C ASN A 107 -8.21 8.79 -9.38
N LEU A 108 -7.82 7.92 -10.32
CA LEU A 108 -8.73 7.22 -11.26
C LEU A 108 -9.94 6.58 -10.56
N ARG A 109 -9.68 5.93 -9.43
CA ARG A 109 -10.69 5.19 -8.65
C ARG A 109 -11.76 6.09 -8.05
N GLY A 110 -11.44 7.37 -7.83
CA GLY A 110 -12.33 8.31 -7.17
C GLY A 110 -13.39 8.91 -8.08
N TYR A 111 -13.02 9.25 -9.33
CA TYR A 111 -13.87 10.05 -10.21
C TYR A 111 -13.85 9.54 -11.67
N ASP A 112 -12.72 9.68 -12.37
CA ASP A 112 -12.63 9.50 -13.83
C ASP A 112 -13.08 8.11 -14.32
N SER A 113 -12.85 7.08 -13.51
CA SER A 113 -13.25 5.72 -13.85
C SER A 113 -14.76 5.61 -14.14
N HIS A 114 -15.61 6.40 -13.50
CA HIS A 114 -17.05 6.36 -13.75
C HIS A 114 -17.42 6.84 -15.16
N LEU A 115 -16.80 7.94 -15.61
CA LEU A 115 -17.01 8.51 -16.95
C LEU A 115 -16.39 7.61 -18.03
N ILE A 116 -15.14 7.19 -17.82
CA ILE A 116 -14.41 6.34 -18.76
C ILE A 116 -15.10 4.99 -18.93
N MET A 117 -15.64 4.39 -17.86
CA MET A 117 -16.40 3.14 -17.96
C MET A 117 -17.62 3.27 -18.87
N GLN A 118 -18.33 4.40 -18.85
CA GLN A 118 -19.49 4.59 -19.72
C GLN A 118 -19.10 4.61 -21.21
N ALA A 119 -17.98 5.26 -21.54
CA ALA A 119 -17.45 5.33 -22.90
C ALA A 119 -16.86 3.99 -23.37
N ILE A 120 -16.12 3.29 -22.49
CA ILE A 120 -15.48 2.01 -22.82
C ILE A 120 -16.48 0.92 -23.21
N GLY A 121 -17.70 0.94 -22.67
CA GLY A 121 -18.76 0.00 -23.05
C GLY A 121 -19.11 0.04 -24.55
N LYS A 122 -18.89 1.19 -25.22
CA LYS A 122 -19.17 1.40 -26.64
C LYS A 122 -18.09 0.81 -27.56
N VAL A 123 -16.93 0.43 -27.02
CA VAL A 123 -15.82 -0.10 -27.82
C VAL A 123 -16.06 -1.57 -28.14
N GLU A 124 -16.21 -1.86 -29.43
CA GLU A 124 -16.35 -3.23 -29.92
C GLU A 124 -14.98 -3.92 -30.12
N GLY A 125 -14.97 -5.26 -30.04
CA GLY A 125 -13.82 -6.08 -30.43
C GLY A 125 -12.62 -6.11 -29.47
N LYS A 126 -12.60 -5.30 -28.41
CA LYS A 126 -11.53 -5.31 -27.38
C LYS A 126 -12.04 -5.98 -26.09
N GLN A 127 -11.18 -6.76 -25.43
CA GLN A 127 -11.54 -7.45 -24.19
C GLN A 127 -11.50 -6.48 -23.00
N LEU A 128 -12.55 -6.53 -22.17
CA LEU A 128 -12.63 -5.80 -20.91
C LEU A 128 -12.36 -6.70 -19.72
N ASN A 129 -11.41 -6.30 -18.89
CA ASN A 129 -11.09 -6.95 -17.63
C ASN A 129 -11.02 -5.92 -16.51
N CYS A 130 -11.29 -6.32 -15.26
CA CYS A 130 -11.13 -5.43 -14.11
C CYS A 130 -10.66 -6.14 -12.86
N ILE A 131 -10.00 -5.37 -12.00
CA ILE A 131 -9.68 -5.71 -10.62
C ILE A 131 -10.57 -4.85 -9.75
N ALA A 132 -11.72 -5.37 -9.36
CA ALA A 132 -12.74 -4.63 -8.64
C ALA A 132 -12.60 -4.80 -7.12
N ASN A 133 -12.96 -3.75 -6.37
CA ASN A 133 -13.30 -3.90 -4.95
C ASN A 133 -14.78 -4.24 -4.80
N ASN A 134 -15.62 -3.51 -5.52
CA ASN A 134 -17.06 -3.72 -5.64
C ASN A 134 -17.50 -3.30 -7.06
N MET A 135 -18.81 -3.31 -7.34
CA MET A 135 -19.34 -2.95 -8.67
C MET A 135 -19.22 -1.45 -9.02
N GLU A 136 -18.59 -0.62 -8.19
CA GLU A 136 -18.46 0.82 -8.43
C GLU A 136 -17.01 1.29 -8.38
N LYS A 137 -16.19 0.67 -7.52
CA LYS A 137 -14.80 1.06 -7.27
C LYS A 137 -13.86 -0.02 -7.79
N TYR A 138 -13.10 0.34 -8.82
CA TYR A 138 -12.07 -0.50 -9.43
C TYR A 138 -10.68 -0.10 -8.95
N ILE A 139 -9.82 -1.08 -8.66
CA ILE A 139 -8.39 -0.85 -8.43
C ILE A 139 -7.71 -0.55 -9.77
N SER A 140 -8.09 -1.28 -10.82
CA SER A 140 -7.63 -1.11 -12.18
C SER A 140 -8.63 -1.80 -13.12
N PHE A 141 -8.66 -1.35 -14.37
CA PHE A 141 -9.36 -2.03 -15.46
C PHE A 141 -8.48 -2.01 -16.71
N SER A 142 -8.77 -2.94 -17.61
CA SER A 142 -8.03 -3.12 -18.86
C SER A 142 -8.98 -3.11 -20.04
N LEU A 143 -8.55 -2.44 -21.12
CA LEU A 143 -9.20 -2.45 -22.43
C LEU A 143 -8.18 -2.96 -23.44
N GLY A 144 -8.38 -4.18 -23.95
CA GLY A 144 -7.39 -4.83 -24.81
C GLY A 144 -6.07 -5.06 -24.06
N CYS A 145 -5.01 -4.37 -24.48
CA CYS A 145 -3.69 -4.46 -23.86
C CYS A 145 -3.32 -3.22 -23.02
N MET A 146 -4.23 -2.24 -22.94
CA MET A 146 -4.09 -1.06 -22.08
C MET A 146 -4.55 -1.38 -20.67
N ASP A 147 -3.70 -1.08 -19.68
CA ASP A 147 -3.98 -1.22 -18.26
C ASP A 147 -4.03 0.15 -17.61
N PHE A 148 -5.21 0.54 -17.13
CA PHE A 148 -5.41 1.82 -16.45
C PHE A 148 -4.95 1.72 -15.00
N ILE A 149 -3.94 2.49 -14.63
CA ILE A 149 -3.31 2.49 -13.31
C ILE A 149 -3.50 3.83 -12.61
N ASP A 150 -3.72 3.77 -11.31
CA ASP A 150 -3.93 4.94 -10.46
C ASP A 150 -2.64 5.28 -9.69
N SER A 151 -1.99 6.37 -10.07
CA SER A 151 -0.75 6.85 -9.43
C SER A 151 -0.94 7.17 -7.95
N LEU A 152 -2.16 7.49 -7.49
CA LEU A 152 -2.47 7.71 -6.07
C LEU A 152 -2.33 6.42 -5.24
N GLN A 153 -2.47 5.23 -5.85
CA GLN A 153 -2.23 3.94 -5.19
C GLN A 153 -0.73 3.64 -4.97
N PHE A 154 0.13 4.46 -5.57
CA PHE A 154 1.58 4.41 -5.36
C PHE A 154 2.05 5.53 -4.44
N MET A 155 1.56 6.75 -4.72
CA MET A 155 1.94 8.00 -4.09
C MET A 155 0.70 8.62 -3.44
N SER A 156 0.42 8.28 -2.19
CA SER A 156 -0.82 8.65 -1.48
C SER A 156 -0.84 10.12 -1.04
N SER A 157 -0.67 11.04 -1.98
CA SER A 157 -0.72 12.49 -1.80
C SER A 157 -1.31 13.15 -3.04
N SER A 158 -1.81 14.38 -2.92
CA SER A 158 -2.32 15.11 -4.09
C SER A 158 -1.20 15.38 -5.09
N LEU A 159 -1.53 15.40 -6.39
CA LEU A 159 -0.59 15.73 -7.45
C LEU A 159 0.15 17.04 -7.16
N GLN A 160 -0.58 18.07 -6.72
CA GLN A 160 0.00 19.36 -6.32
C GLN A 160 1.10 19.21 -5.26
N LYS A 161 0.86 18.45 -4.18
CA LYS A 161 1.87 18.25 -3.12
C LYS A 161 3.07 17.47 -3.64
N LEU A 162 2.88 16.57 -4.61
CA LEU A 162 3.98 15.85 -5.27
C LEU A 162 4.81 16.80 -6.15
N VAL A 163 4.16 17.65 -6.95
CA VAL A 163 4.81 18.66 -7.79
C VAL A 163 5.61 19.65 -6.94
N GLU A 164 5.02 20.21 -5.88
CA GLU A 164 5.69 21.16 -4.98
C GLU A 164 6.92 20.54 -4.29
N ASN A 165 6.84 19.26 -3.93
CA ASN A 165 7.97 18.56 -3.33
C ASN A 165 9.08 18.27 -4.35
N LEU A 166 8.73 17.91 -5.58
CA LEU A 166 9.67 17.66 -6.66
C LEU A 166 10.33 18.95 -7.16
N ALA A 167 9.59 20.07 -7.18
CA ALA A 167 10.10 21.39 -7.54
C ALA A 167 11.26 21.86 -6.65
N LYS A 168 11.29 21.42 -5.37
CA LYS A 168 12.41 21.70 -4.46
C LYS A 168 13.73 21.05 -4.88
N GLU A 169 13.70 20.04 -5.75
CA GLU A 169 14.89 19.40 -6.31
C GLU A 169 15.40 20.08 -7.59
N GLY A 170 14.65 21.03 -8.13
CA GLY A 170 14.99 21.81 -9.32
C GLY A 170 14.12 21.49 -10.53
N SER A 171 14.07 22.46 -11.46
CA SER A 171 13.30 22.39 -12.71
C SER A 171 13.71 21.24 -13.64
N SER A 172 14.94 20.73 -13.51
CA SER A 172 15.45 19.60 -14.31
C SER A 172 14.65 18.29 -14.16
N LYS A 173 13.83 18.21 -13.11
CA LYS A 173 12.91 17.09 -12.84
C LYS A 173 11.64 17.14 -13.71
N PHE A 174 11.33 18.28 -14.32
CA PHE A 174 10.12 18.53 -15.07
C PHE A 174 10.36 18.55 -16.58
N ARG A 175 10.89 17.43 -17.11
CA ARG A 175 11.35 17.34 -18.51
C ARG A 175 10.21 17.58 -19.50
N HIS A 176 9.02 17.05 -19.23
CA HIS A 176 7.86 17.17 -20.11
C HIS A 176 7.28 18.59 -20.07
N MET A 177 7.13 19.17 -18.88
CA MET A 177 6.69 20.56 -18.75
C MET A 177 7.67 21.53 -19.38
N THR A 178 8.97 21.38 -19.14
CA THR A 178 10.01 22.25 -19.71
C THR A 178 10.09 22.13 -21.23
N SER A 179 9.96 20.92 -21.77
CA SER A 179 9.96 20.71 -23.23
C SER A 179 8.76 21.37 -23.91
N HIS A 180 7.63 21.48 -23.23
CA HIS A 180 6.39 21.99 -23.82
C HIS A 180 6.21 23.51 -23.62
N PHE A 181 6.48 24.03 -22.42
CA PHE A 181 6.27 25.45 -22.07
C PHE A 181 7.56 26.29 -22.04
N GLY A 182 8.73 25.66 -21.95
CA GLY A 182 10.01 26.36 -21.74
C GLY A 182 10.26 26.78 -20.29
N GLU A 183 11.52 27.11 -19.96
CA GLU A 183 11.97 27.29 -18.56
C GLU A 183 11.34 28.51 -17.84
N GLU A 184 11.10 29.62 -18.56
CA GLU A 184 10.54 30.82 -17.93
C GLU A 184 9.10 30.61 -17.45
N GLN A 185 8.31 29.87 -18.24
CA GLN A 185 6.87 29.70 -18.04
C GLN A 185 6.53 28.65 -16.98
N ILE A 186 7.36 27.61 -16.80
CA ILE A 186 7.06 26.54 -15.85
C ILE A 186 7.03 27.03 -14.39
N SER A 187 7.73 28.11 -14.05
CA SER A 187 7.79 28.63 -12.68
C SER A 187 6.40 28.97 -12.10
N LEU A 188 5.48 29.43 -12.96
CA LEU A 188 4.09 29.69 -12.58
C LEU A 188 3.23 28.41 -12.55
N LEU A 189 3.58 27.38 -13.32
CA LEU A 189 2.83 26.14 -13.42
C LEU A 189 3.18 25.11 -12.33
N LEU A 190 4.34 25.25 -11.67
CA LEU A 190 4.78 24.34 -10.61
C LEU A 190 4.08 24.57 -9.25
N ARG A 191 3.23 25.59 -9.14
CA ARG A 191 2.35 25.80 -7.97
C ARG A 191 0.92 25.41 -8.29
N LYS A 192 0.08 25.37 -7.26
CA LYS A 192 -1.37 25.17 -7.40
C LYS A 192 -1.97 26.12 -8.44
N GLN A 193 -2.49 25.54 -9.52
CA GLN A 193 -3.30 26.29 -10.46
C GLN A 193 -4.68 26.53 -9.85
N VAL A 194 -5.25 27.68 -10.18
CA VAL A 194 -6.53 28.15 -9.64
C VAL A 194 -7.57 27.92 -10.72
N TYR A 195 -8.70 27.31 -10.38
CA TYR A 195 -9.72 26.97 -11.37
C TYR A 195 -11.12 27.19 -10.80
N PRO A 196 -12.01 27.94 -11.49
CA PRO A 196 -13.35 28.22 -10.99
C PRO A 196 -14.31 27.09 -11.40
N TYR A 197 -14.24 25.95 -10.70
CA TYR A 197 -14.97 24.73 -11.06
C TYR A 197 -16.47 24.95 -11.20
N GLU A 198 -17.09 25.61 -10.24
CA GLU A 198 -18.52 25.88 -10.20
C GLU A 198 -18.98 26.92 -11.25
N TYR A 199 -18.07 27.75 -11.74
CA TYR A 199 -18.38 28.75 -12.77
C TYR A 199 -18.59 28.13 -14.16
N PHE A 200 -17.93 27.00 -14.45
CA PHE A 200 -18.07 26.29 -15.72
C PHE A 200 -19.34 25.40 -15.72
N ASP A 201 -20.50 26.06 -15.76
CA ASP A 201 -21.81 25.41 -15.78
C ASP A 201 -22.37 25.16 -17.20
N SER A 202 -21.72 25.72 -18.22
CA SER A 202 -22.17 25.67 -19.62
C SER A 202 -21.02 25.88 -20.61
N GLU A 203 -21.16 25.31 -21.81
CA GLU A 203 -20.13 25.44 -22.87
C GLU A 203 -19.93 26.89 -23.33
N ALA A 204 -20.95 27.75 -23.17
CA ALA A 204 -20.87 29.17 -23.51
C ALA A 204 -19.79 29.90 -22.69
N LYS A 205 -19.44 29.40 -21.50
CA LYS A 205 -18.38 29.98 -20.68
C LYS A 205 -17.01 29.92 -21.34
N PHE A 206 -16.74 28.91 -22.16
CA PHE A 206 -15.42 28.76 -22.80
C PHE A 206 -15.07 29.89 -23.78
N VAL A 207 -16.06 30.60 -24.33
CA VAL A 207 -15.80 31.72 -25.27
C VAL A 207 -15.65 33.07 -24.56
N GLU A 208 -15.91 33.14 -23.26
CA GLU A 208 -15.75 34.38 -22.50
C GLU A 208 -14.28 34.81 -22.47
N THR A 209 -14.04 36.10 -22.71
CA THR A 209 -12.70 36.66 -22.98
C THR A 209 -12.03 37.29 -21.76
N GLN A 210 -12.61 37.11 -20.58
CA GLN A 210 -12.11 37.68 -19.32
C GLN A 210 -12.11 36.61 -18.23
N LEU A 211 -11.19 36.74 -17.29
CA LEU A 211 -11.19 35.93 -16.07
C LEU A 211 -12.42 36.30 -15.22
N PRO A 212 -13.16 35.34 -14.66
CA PRO A 212 -14.28 35.62 -13.76
C PRO A 212 -13.82 36.41 -12.54
N PRO A 213 -14.71 37.21 -11.92
CA PRO A 213 -14.40 37.90 -10.68
C PRO A 213 -14.12 36.90 -9.54
N ILE A 214 -13.40 37.34 -8.50
CA ILE A 214 -12.87 36.45 -7.44
C ILE A 214 -13.98 35.69 -6.68
N GLU A 215 -15.17 36.25 -6.60
CA GLU A 215 -16.33 35.66 -5.94
C GLU A 215 -16.82 34.39 -6.66
N ASP A 216 -16.59 34.30 -7.97
CA ASP A 216 -17.00 33.16 -8.81
C ASP A 216 -16.04 31.95 -8.68
N PHE A 217 -14.98 32.08 -7.88
CA PHE A 217 -14.08 30.98 -7.51
C PHE A 217 -14.48 30.29 -6.19
N TYR A 218 -15.69 30.54 -5.69
CA TYR A 218 -16.21 29.87 -4.51
C TYR A 218 -16.40 28.37 -4.75
N SER A 219 -15.81 27.53 -3.89
CA SER A 219 -16.03 26.09 -3.97
C SER A 219 -17.01 25.60 -2.91
N THR A 220 -18.05 24.93 -3.38
CA THR A 220 -19.03 24.25 -2.52
C THR A 220 -18.44 23.08 -1.75
N LEU A 221 -17.36 22.48 -2.28
CA LEU A 221 -16.68 21.35 -1.66
C LEU A 221 -15.86 21.77 -0.43
N SER A 222 -15.19 22.92 -0.49
CA SER A 222 -14.40 23.46 0.63
C SER A 222 -15.20 24.41 1.52
N GLY A 223 -16.30 24.97 1.00
CA GLY A 223 -17.11 25.98 1.69
C GLY A 223 -16.45 27.37 1.74
N GLU A 224 -15.37 27.57 0.99
CA GLU A 224 -14.56 28.79 0.96
C GLU A 224 -14.21 29.20 -0.48
N GLY A 225 -14.02 30.51 -0.68
CA GLY A 225 -13.44 31.07 -1.91
C GLY A 225 -11.92 31.05 -1.89
N ILE A 226 -11.31 31.50 -2.99
CA ILE A 226 -9.86 31.59 -3.11
C ILE A 226 -9.30 32.85 -2.43
N THR A 227 -8.00 32.85 -2.14
CA THR A 227 -7.33 34.03 -1.59
C THR A 227 -7.05 35.07 -2.67
N THR A 228 -6.89 36.35 -2.28
CA THR A 228 -6.47 37.42 -3.20
C THR A 228 -5.12 37.12 -3.86
N LEU A 229 -4.22 36.40 -3.18
CA LEU A 229 -2.94 35.97 -3.73
C LEU A 229 -3.10 34.90 -4.82
N ASP A 230 -4.05 33.98 -4.65
CA ASP A 230 -4.37 32.97 -5.66
C ASP A 230 -5.05 33.60 -6.87
N TYR A 231 -5.95 34.55 -6.66
CA TYR A 231 -6.56 35.29 -7.76
C TYR A 231 -5.53 36.12 -8.55
N ALA A 232 -4.63 36.82 -7.86
CA ALA A 232 -3.52 37.53 -8.51
C ALA A 232 -2.62 36.59 -9.31
N HIS A 233 -2.40 35.37 -8.83
CA HIS A 233 -1.68 34.34 -9.57
C HIS A 233 -2.42 33.91 -10.85
N ALA A 234 -3.74 33.69 -10.78
CA ALA A 234 -4.55 33.38 -11.95
C ALA A 234 -4.47 34.50 -13.01
N GLN A 235 -4.49 35.77 -12.59
CA GLN A 235 -4.30 36.92 -13.47
C GLN A 235 -2.91 36.95 -14.12
N GLN A 236 -1.86 36.60 -13.37
CA GLN A 236 -0.50 36.49 -13.92
C GLN A 236 -0.39 35.38 -14.96
N VAL A 237 -0.98 34.20 -14.71
CA VAL A 237 -1.03 33.10 -15.68
C VAL A 237 -1.78 33.53 -16.94
N TRP A 238 -2.93 34.19 -16.79
CA TRP A 238 -3.70 34.72 -17.92
C TRP A 238 -2.87 35.65 -18.82
N GLN A 239 -2.11 36.55 -18.20
CA GLN A 239 -1.26 37.51 -18.91
C GLN A 239 -0.04 36.84 -19.55
N LEU A 240 0.72 36.02 -18.81
CA LEU A 240 1.97 35.42 -19.29
C LEU A 240 1.74 34.51 -20.51
N PHE A 241 0.66 33.72 -20.48
CA PHE A 241 0.30 32.80 -21.55
C PHE A 241 -0.54 33.45 -22.67
N ASN A 242 -0.75 34.78 -22.62
CA ASN A 242 -1.55 35.53 -23.59
C ASN A 242 -2.93 34.91 -23.84
N ILE A 243 -3.61 34.51 -22.77
CA ILE A 243 -4.89 33.80 -22.84
C ILE A 243 -5.98 34.74 -23.36
N GLN A 244 -6.72 34.30 -24.37
CA GLN A 244 -7.75 35.10 -25.05
C GLN A 244 -9.16 34.77 -24.56
N ASN A 245 -9.37 33.57 -24.04
CA ASN A 245 -10.67 33.12 -23.53
C ASN A 245 -10.53 32.04 -22.47
N LEU A 246 -11.61 31.82 -21.71
CA LEU A 246 -11.68 30.82 -20.65
C LEU A 246 -11.47 29.39 -21.16
N GLY A 247 -11.72 29.16 -22.44
CA GLY A 247 -11.38 27.91 -23.10
C GLY A 247 -9.90 27.59 -23.11
N GLN A 248 -9.08 28.55 -23.53
CA GLN A 248 -7.63 28.42 -23.50
C GLN A 248 -7.10 28.30 -22.07
N TYR A 249 -7.75 28.96 -21.10
CA TYR A 249 -7.43 28.80 -19.68
C TYR A 249 -7.69 27.37 -19.16
N HIS A 250 -8.84 26.79 -19.52
CA HIS A 250 -9.15 25.39 -19.24
C HIS A 250 -8.14 24.43 -19.87
N ASP A 251 -7.81 24.63 -21.15
CA ASP A 251 -6.85 23.77 -21.85
C ASP A 251 -5.48 23.80 -21.18
N LEU A 252 -5.00 24.99 -20.82
CA LEU A 252 -3.74 25.15 -20.09
C LEU A 252 -3.79 24.44 -18.73
N TYR A 253 -4.89 24.59 -17.99
CA TYR A 253 -5.08 23.94 -16.69
C TYR A 253 -4.96 22.40 -16.81
N VAL A 254 -5.77 21.79 -17.67
CA VAL A 254 -5.79 20.32 -17.85
C VAL A 254 -4.45 19.82 -18.40
N LEU A 255 -3.86 20.54 -19.36
CA LEU A 255 -2.59 20.19 -19.95
C LEU A 255 -1.45 20.23 -18.93
N SER A 256 -1.41 21.26 -18.09
CA SER A 256 -0.40 21.40 -17.04
C SER A 256 -0.47 20.26 -16.02
N ASP A 257 -1.68 19.84 -15.62
CA ASP A 257 -1.88 18.70 -14.71
C ASP A 257 -1.41 17.38 -15.33
N VAL A 258 -1.71 17.12 -16.61
CA VAL A 258 -1.29 15.89 -17.31
C VAL A 258 0.23 15.82 -17.47
N LEU A 259 0.85 16.93 -17.86
CA LEU A 259 2.31 17.00 -18.02
C LEU A 259 3.03 16.90 -16.66
N ALA A 260 2.50 17.56 -15.63
CA ALA A 260 3.02 17.45 -14.27
C ALA A 260 2.90 16.01 -13.73
N LEU A 261 1.79 15.32 -14.01
CA LEU A 261 1.64 13.91 -13.66
C LEU A 261 2.65 13.02 -14.38
N ALA A 262 2.90 13.27 -15.67
CA ALA A 262 3.92 12.55 -16.42
C ALA A 262 5.31 12.72 -15.79
N ASP A 263 5.71 13.97 -15.49
CA ASP A 263 6.99 14.25 -14.84
C ASP A 263 7.10 13.59 -13.46
N VAL A 264 6.08 13.73 -12.61
CA VAL A 264 6.06 13.13 -11.27
C VAL A 264 6.17 11.60 -11.35
N PHE A 265 5.41 10.96 -12.25
CA PHE A 265 5.41 9.51 -12.37
C PHE A 265 6.69 8.96 -13.01
N GLU A 266 7.29 9.65 -13.99
CA GLU A 266 8.58 9.27 -14.56
C GLU A 266 9.70 9.34 -13.50
N ASN A 267 9.74 10.40 -12.69
CA ASN A 267 10.68 10.49 -11.57
C ASN A 267 10.46 9.36 -10.56
N PHE A 268 9.20 9.01 -10.28
CA PHE A 268 8.89 7.88 -9.42
C PHE A 268 9.35 6.53 -10.02
N ARG A 269 9.19 6.33 -11.34
CA ARG A 269 9.70 5.16 -12.04
C ARG A 269 11.22 5.08 -11.98
N GLU A 270 11.92 6.19 -12.19
CA GLU A 270 13.39 6.29 -12.06
C GLU A 270 13.83 5.92 -10.64
N ILE A 271 13.17 6.44 -9.60
CA ILE A 271 13.42 6.07 -8.19
C ILE A 271 13.28 4.56 -7.98
N CYS A 272 12.17 3.96 -8.44
CA CYS A 272 11.91 2.54 -8.27
C CYS A 272 12.94 1.66 -9.01
N LEU A 273 13.31 2.06 -10.23
CA LEU A 273 14.34 1.39 -11.03
C LEU A 273 15.72 1.50 -10.37
N ASN A 274 16.09 2.68 -9.86
CA ASN A 274 17.40 2.90 -9.25
C ASN A 274 17.56 2.12 -7.94
N TYR A 275 16.53 2.09 -7.09
CA TYR A 275 16.63 1.43 -5.79
C TYR A 275 16.33 -0.07 -5.82
N TYR A 276 15.37 -0.51 -6.63
CA TYR A 276 14.89 -1.91 -6.64
C TYR A 276 15.11 -2.61 -7.98
N GLY A 277 15.44 -1.88 -9.06
CA GLY A 277 15.49 -2.41 -10.42
C GLY A 277 14.12 -2.92 -10.89
N LEU A 278 13.04 -2.31 -10.39
CA LEU A 278 11.67 -2.63 -10.75
C LEU A 278 10.99 -1.34 -11.19
N ASP A 279 10.28 -1.41 -12.31
CA ASP A 279 9.54 -0.26 -12.83
C ASP A 279 8.10 -0.30 -12.30
N ALA A 280 7.69 0.78 -11.64
CA ALA A 280 6.39 0.95 -11.01
C ALA A 280 5.22 0.79 -12.02
N ALA A 281 5.43 1.11 -13.29
CA ALA A 281 4.40 1.03 -14.33
C ALA A 281 3.92 -0.42 -14.61
N HIS A 282 4.69 -1.43 -14.19
CA HIS A 282 4.29 -2.84 -14.28
C HIS A 282 3.46 -3.33 -13.09
N PHE A 283 3.17 -2.47 -12.13
CA PHE A 283 2.39 -2.79 -10.95
C PHE A 283 1.05 -2.05 -10.99
N TYR A 284 0.13 -2.41 -10.08
CA TYR A 284 -1.13 -1.69 -9.90
C TYR A 284 -1.11 -0.81 -8.64
N THR A 285 -0.29 -1.16 -7.64
CA THR A 285 -0.24 -0.48 -6.35
C THR A 285 1.14 -0.63 -5.69
N SER A 286 1.49 0.28 -4.78
CA SER A 286 2.73 0.21 -3.97
C SER A 286 2.92 -1.13 -3.23
N PRO A 287 1.88 -1.76 -2.63
CA PRO A 287 2.03 -3.09 -2.05
C PRO A 287 2.47 -4.18 -3.02
N GLY A 288 2.02 -4.14 -4.28
CA GLY A 288 2.50 -5.09 -5.30
C GLY A 288 3.98 -4.91 -5.61
N LEU A 289 4.39 -3.66 -5.77
CA LEU A 289 5.79 -3.26 -6.00
C LEU A 289 6.68 -3.65 -4.81
N ALA A 290 6.28 -3.31 -3.59
CA ALA A 290 7.03 -3.59 -2.36
C ALA A 290 7.27 -5.10 -2.16
N TRP A 291 6.25 -5.92 -2.39
CA TRP A 291 6.37 -7.37 -2.29
C TRP A 291 7.37 -7.95 -3.30
N GLN A 292 7.31 -7.54 -4.57
CA GLN A 292 8.27 -7.99 -5.57
C GLN A 292 9.68 -7.46 -5.31
N ALA A 293 9.81 -6.23 -4.82
CA ALA A 293 11.10 -5.66 -4.43
C ALA A 293 11.73 -6.47 -3.29
N ALA A 294 10.95 -6.82 -2.26
CA ALA A 294 11.42 -7.64 -1.16
C ALA A 294 11.87 -9.03 -1.62
N LEU A 295 11.07 -9.73 -2.44
CA LEU A 295 11.44 -11.04 -2.99
C LEU A 295 12.71 -10.96 -3.85
N LYS A 296 12.80 -9.95 -4.73
CA LYS A 296 13.97 -9.78 -5.61
C LYS A 296 15.25 -9.48 -4.83
N MET A 297 15.18 -8.60 -3.82
CA MET A 297 16.37 -8.19 -3.05
C MET A 297 16.90 -9.28 -2.11
N THR A 298 15.99 -10.09 -1.59
CA THR A 298 16.30 -11.16 -0.62
C THR A 298 16.61 -12.49 -1.32
N GLY A 299 16.04 -12.73 -2.51
CA GLY A 299 16.18 -13.99 -3.22
C GLY A 299 15.52 -15.18 -2.49
N VAL A 300 14.65 -14.91 -1.51
CA VAL A 300 13.99 -15.94 -0.71
C VAL A 300 13.04 -16.76 -1.58
N ASN A 301 12.98 -18.07 -1.33
CA ASN A 301 11.92 -18.93 -1.84
C ASN A 301 11.03 -19.34 -0.66
N LEU A 302 9.81 -18.82 -0.62
CA LEU A 302 8.84 -19.07 0.44
C LEU A 302 7.96 -20.26 0.06
N GLU A 303 7.94 -21.29 0.89
CA GLU A 303 7.06 -22.44 0.69
C GLU A 303 5.60 -22.04 0.90
N LEU A 304 4.71 -22.45 -0.01
CA LEU A 304 3.28 -22.26 0.16
C LEU A 304 2.70 -23.47 0.91
N LEU A 305 1.90 -23.21 1.94
CA LEU A 305 1.17 -24.26 2.67
C LEU A 305 0.22 -24.99 1.71
N THR A 306 0.44 -26.29 1.55
CA THR A 306 -0.41 -27.17 0.73
C THR A 306 -1.48 -27.88 1.55
N ASP A 307 -1.25 -28.04 2.85
CA ASP A 307 -2.23 -28.54 3.82
C ASP A 307 -3.18 -27.41 4.25
N VAL A 308 -4.49 -27.65 4.08
CA VAL A 308 -5.55 -26.73 4.48
C VAL A 308 -5.61 -26.54 5.99
N ASP A 309 -5.31 -27.58 6.77
CA ASP A 309 -5.36 -27.52 8.23
C ASP A 309 -4.25 -26.65 8.79
N MET A 310 -3.05 -26.69 8.19
CA MET A 310 -1.98 -25.74 8.51
C MET A 310 -2.41 -24.30 8.20
N HIS A 311 -3.06 -24.07 7.06
CA HIS A 311 -3.52 -22.73 6.69
C HIS A 311 -4.58 -22.21 7.68
N LEU A 312 -5.59 -23.02 8.00
CA LEU A 312 -6.64 -22.66 8.96
C LEU A 312 -6.08 -22.48 10.38
N PHE A 313 -5.08 -23.28 10.76
CA PHE A 313 -4.36 -23.15 12.02
C PHE A 313 -3.66 -21.79 12.16
N ILE A 314 -2.92 -21.37 11.13
CA ILE A 314 -2.29 -20.04 11.11
C ILE A 314 -3.35 -18.93 11.09
N GLU A 315 -4.41 -19.08 10.29
CA GLU A 315 -5.48 -18.09 10.19
C GLU A 315 -6.22 -17.87 11.52
N LYS A 316 -6.47 -18.95 12.28
CA LYS A 316 -7.01 -18.89 13.65
C LYS A 316 -6.09 -18.07 14.57
N GLY A 317 -4.78 -18.18 14.36
CA GLY A 317 -3.77 -17.41 15.10
C GLY A 317 -3.66 -15.93 14.70
N LEU A 318 -4.14 -15.51 13.53
CA LEU A 318 -3.96 -14.13 13.06
C LEU A 318 -4.75 -13.12 13.91
N ARG A 319 -4.02 -12.41 14.77
CA ARG A 319 -4.50 -11.34 15.65
C ARG A 319 -3.70 -10.07 15.38
N GLY A 320 -4.41 -9.01 14.97
CA GLY A 320 -3.84 -7.70 14.65
C GLY A 320 -3.18 -7.01 15.85
N GLY A 321 -2.81 -5.75 15.66
CA GLY A 321 -2.25 -4.95 16.73
C GLY A 321 -3.25 -4.70 17.87
N ILE A 322 -2.73 -4.64 19.10
CA ILE A 322 -3.55 -4.37 20.29
C ILE A 322 -3.86 -2.88 20.36
N SER A 323 -5.12 -2.53 20.60
CA SER A 323 -5.55 -1.18 20.92
C SER A 323 -6.44 -1.22 22.16
N THR A 324 -5.98 -0.63 23.25
CA THR A 324 -6.66 -0.66 24.55
C THR A 324 -6.50 0.65 25.30
N ILE A 325 -7.57 1.07 25.96
CA ILE A 325 -7.59 2.17 26.93
C ILE A 325 -7.67 1.53 28.31
N SER A 326 -6.55 1.53 29.02
CA SER A 326 -6.43 0.95 30.35
C SER A 326 -6.93 1.91 31.43
N GLN A 327 -6.82 3.22 31.19
CA GLN A 327 -7.33 4.26 32.08
C GLN A 327 -8.05 5.36 31.29
N ARG A 328 -9.33 5.62 31.63
CA ARG A 328 -10.20 6.56 30.90
C ARG A 328 -9.81 8.03 31.07
N HIS A 329 -9.21 8.38 32.20
CA HIS A 329 -8.81 9.74 32.51
C HIS A 329 -7.56 9.74 33.39
N ALA A 330 -6.58 10.55 33.02
CA ALA A 330 -5.40 10.86 33.82
C ALA A 330 -4.99 12.31 33.59
N LYS A 331 -4.51 12.96 34.64
CA LYS A 331 -4.03 14.35 34.61
C LYS A 331 -2.64 14.40 35.24
N ALA A 332 -1.68 14.97 34.53
CA ALA A 332 -0.35 15.21 35.06
C ALA A 332 -0.38 16.34 36.10
N ASN A 333 0.51 16.25 37.09
CA ASN A 333 0.73 17.28 38.09
C ASN A 333 2.22 17.63 38.12
N ASN A 334 2.63 18.66 37.37
CA ASN A 334 3.99 19.16 37.35
C ASN A 334 3.99 20.66 36.99
N LYS A 335 5.12 21.34 37.18
CA LYS A 335 5.23 22.80 37.02
C LYS A 335 4.93 23.29 35.60
N ASP A 336 4.95 22.42 34.61
CA ASP A 336 4.74 22.78 33.20
C ASP A 336 3.25 22.78 32.79
N VAL A 337 2.34 22.37 33.69
CA VAL A 337 0.89 22.35 33.40
C VAL A 337 0.13 23.46 34.15
N PRO A 338 -0.93 24.08 33.56
CA PRO A 338 -1.60 25.26 34.12
C PRO A 338 -2.25 25.11 35.50
N ASN A 339 -2.44 23.88 35.98
CA ASN A 339 -3.14 23.56 37.23
C ASN A 339 -2.24 22.75 38.19
N TYR A 340 -0.95 23.08 38.24
CA TYR A 340 0.01 22.45 39.14
C TYR A 340 -0.38 22.69 40.60
N ASN A 341 -0.42 21.61 41.38
CA ASN A 341 -0.62 21.63 42.82
C ASN A 341 0.64 21.13 43.52
N GLU A 342 1.33 22.04 44.23
CA GLU A 342 2.55 21.73 44.98
C GLU A 342 2.32 20.76 46.16
N ASN A 343 1.08 20.66 46.63
CA ASN A 343 0.69 19.73 47.71
C ASN A 343 0.42 18.31 47.18
N GLU A 344 0.37 18.13 45.87
CA GLU A 344 0.22 16.83 45.24
C GLU A 344 1.57 16.32 44.71
N PRO A 345 1.78 14.99 44.68
CA PRO A 345 2.98 14.39 44.11
C PRO A 345 3.19 14.81 42.66
N ASN A 346 4.45 14.99 42.28
CA ASN A 346 4.79 15.25 40.89
C ASN A 346 4.42 14.05 40.01
N SER A 347 3.81 14.32 38.87
CA SER A 347 3.46 13.31 37.89
C SER A 347 3.51 13.85 36.46
N HIS A 348 3.86 12.95 35.55
CA HIS A 348 4.03 13.24 34.14
C HIS A 348 3.23 12.24 33.31
N VAL A 349 2.70 12.70 32.18
CA VAL A 349 2.14 11.85 31.13
C VAL A 349 3.12 11.87 29.98
N MET A 350 3.63 10.69 29.62
CA MET A 350 4.59 10.51 28.54
C MET A 350 3.95 9.80 27.37
N TYR A 351 4.22 10.29 26.16
CA TYR A 351 3.85 9.63 24.92
C TYR A 351 5.12 9.02 24.30
N LEU A 352 5.12 7.70 24.14
CA LEU A 352 6.24 6.94 23.58
C LEU A 352 5.77 6.22 22.32
N ASP A 353 6.44 6.44 21.19
CA ASP A 353 6.14 5.79 19.92
C ASP A 353 7.26 4.82 19.52
N ALA A 354 6.90 3.60 19.12
CA ALA A 354 7.85 2.61 18.65
C ALA A 354 8.27 2.90 17.20
N ASN A 355 9.50 3.39 17.04
CA ASN A 355 10.08 3.63 15.72
C ASN A 355 10.13 2.35 14.88
N ASN A 356 9.25 2.24 13.88
CA ASN A 356 9.22 1.13 12.91
C ASN A 356 9.07 -0.26 13.58
N LEU A 357 8.11 -0.43 14.49
CA LEU A 357 7.88 -1.70 15.21
C LEU A 357 7.82 -2.92 14.29
N TYR A 358 7.02 -2.85 13.22
CA TYR A 358 6.89 -3.94 12.27
C TYR A 358 8.17 -4.18 11.47
N GLY A 359 8.94 -3.12 11.18
CA GLY A 359 10.29 -3.26 10.62
C GLY A 359 11.22 -4.05 11.54
N TRP A 360 11.24 -3.76 12.84
CA TRP A 360 12.01 -4.54 13.80
C TRP A 360 11.61 -6.02 13.77
N ALA A 361 10.30 -6.31 13.79
CA ALA A 361 9.79 -7.68 13.74
C ALA A 361 10.10 -8.37 12.39
N MET A 362 10.05 -7.63 11.28
CA MET A 362 10.44 -8.13 9.96
C MET A 362 11.94 -8.42 9.83
N SER A 363 12.79 -7.80 10.65
CA SER A 363 14.22 -8.07 10.69
C SER A 363 14.61 -9.28 11.54
N GLN A 364 13.66 -9.90 12.24
CA GLN A 364 13.87 -11.11 13.03
C GLN A 364 13.87 -12.37 12.14
N ALA A 365 14.24 -13.52 12.71
CA ALA A 365 14.01 -14.82 12.08
C ALA A 365 12.50 -15.03 11.82
N LEU A 366 12.15 -15.25 10.55
CA LEU A 366 10.78 -15.48 10.09
C LEU A 366 10.68 -16.84 9.38
N PRO A 367 9.53 -17.53 9.44
CA PRO A 367 9.35 -18.82 8.78
C PRO A 367 9.60 -18.72 7.27
N VAL A 368 10.13 -19.79 6.68
CA VAL A 368 10.46 -19.88 5.25
C VAL A 368 9.86 -21.12 4.60
N LYS A 369 10.15 -22.31 5.14
CA LYS A 369 9.86 -23.61 4.52
C LYS A 369 9.91 -24.77 5.53
N ASP A 370 9.75 -25.99 5.04
CA ASP A 370 9.81 -27.27 5.75
C ASP A 370 8.76 -27.35 6.87
N PHE A 371 7.52 -26.97 6.53
CA PHE A 371 6.40 -26.98 7.46
C PHE A 371 5.97 -28.42 7.76
N LYS A 372 6.05 -28.83 9.03
CA LYS A 372 5.61 -30.15 9.48
C LYS A 372 4.86 -30.09 10.81
N TRP A 373 3.83 -30.90 10.93
CA TRP A 373 3.24 -31.24 12.22
C TRP A 373 4.22 -32.12 12.99
N LEU A 374 4.46 -31.80 14.25
CA LEU A 374 5.19 -32.70 15.14
C LEU A 374 4.29 -33.84 15.61
N ASP A 375 4.88 -35.03 15.79
CA ASP A 375 4.20 -36.15 16.45
C ASP A 375 4.18 -36.00 17.98
N ASP A 376 3.42 -36.86 18.67
CA ASP A 376 3.25 -36.79 20.12
C ASP A 376 4.57 -36.94 20.88
N CYS A 377 5.49 -37.78 20.39
CA CYS A 377 6.81 -37.98 21.00
C CYS A 377 7.70 -36.74 20.83
N GLU A 378 7.70 -36.12 19.64
CA GLU A 378 8.38 -34.86 19.37
C GLU A 378 7.83 -33.73 20.26
N ILE A 379 6.50 -33.67 20.47
CA ILE A 379 5.84 -32.69 21.34
C ILE A 379 6.24 -32.89 22.81
N GLU A 380 6.22 -34.13 23.31
CA GLU A 380 6.60 -34.45 24.70
C GLU A 380 8.06 -34.07 25.01
N ASN A 381 8.93 -34.12 24.00
CA ASN A 381 10.34 -33.76 24.12
C ASN A 381 10.63 -32.27 23.87
N LEU A 382 9.63 -31.50 23.40
CA LEU A 382 9.81 -30.08 23.12
C LEU A 382 10.02 -29.29 24.42
N ARG A 383 11.14 -28.56 24.52
CA ARG A 383 11.46 -27.69 25.65
C ARG A 383 11.53 -26.23 25.19
N ILE A 384 10.36 -25.59 25.10
CA ILE A 384 10.17 -24.27 24.49
C ILE A 384 11.10 -23.21 25.09
N ASN A 385 11.27 -23.19 26.41
CA ASN A 385 12.11 -22.22 27.11
C ASN A 385 13.60 -22.32 26.73
N ASN A 386 14.05 -23.48 26.25
CA ASN A 386 15.45 -23.73 25.88
C ASN A 386 15.72 -23.42 24.40
N ILE A 387 14.70 -23.06 23.63
CA ILE A 387 14.86 -22.74 22.21
C ILE A 387 15.42 -21.32 22.10
N ALA A 388 16.53 -21.19 21.38
CA ALA A 388 17.11 -19.90 21.05
C ALA A 388 16.19 -19.13 20.08
N ASP A 389 16.13 -17.82 20.25
CA ASP A 389 15.30 -16.93 19.42
C ASP A 389 15.75 -16.91 17.95
N GLU A 390 17.04 -17.16 17.70
CA GLU A 390 17.68 -17.22 16.36
C GLU A 390 17.92 -18.66 15.88
N ASN A 391 17.27 -19.66 16.51
CA ASN A 391 17.39 -21.04 16.07
C ASN A 391 16.88 -21.18 14.62
N GLU A 392 17.52 -22.04 13.83
CA GLU A 392 17.10 -22.37 12.46
C GLU A 392 15.69 -22.94 12.43
N ASN A 393 15.26 -23.64 13.48
CA ASN A 393 13.91 -24.16 13.61
C ASN A 393 13.05 -23.30 14.55
N GLY A 394 11.89 -22.89 14.04
CA GLY A 394 10.84 -22.20 14.78
C GLY A 394 9.58 -23.04 14.93
N TYR A 395 8.68 -22.60 15.84
CA TYR A 395 7.46 -23.33 16.16
C TYR A 395 6.26 -22.40 16.35
N ILE A 396 5.09 -22.87 15.94
CA ILE A 396 3.79 -22.28 16.26
C ILE A 396 2.96 -23.36 16.95
N LEU A 397 2.40 -23.05 18.11
CA LEU A 397 1.76 -24.02 18.99
C LEU A 397 0.29 -23.69 19.22
N GLU A 398 -0.56 -24.72 19.30
CA GLU A 398 -1.90 -24.62 19.88
C GLU A 398 -1.84 -25.04 21.34
N VAL A 399 -2.13 -24.13 22.28
CA VAL A 399 -1.93 -24.36 23.71
C VAL A 399 -3.12 -23.93 24.55
N ASP A 400 -3.25 -24.55 25.72
CA ASP A 400 -4.07 -24.03 26.81
C ASP A 400 -3.16 -23.31 27.81
N LEU A 401 -3.55 -22.11 28.21
CA LEU A 401 -2.81 -21.28 29.16
C LEU A 401 -3.72 -20.91 30.33
N ASP A 402 -3.32 -21.27 31.54
CA ASP A 402 -3.90 -20.73 32.75
C ASP A 402 -3.34 -19.31 33.00
N TYR A 403 -4.22 -18.42 33.46
CA TYR A 403 -3.90 -17.03 33.81
C TYR A 403 -4.12 -16.86 35.32
N PRO A 404 -3.08 -17.09 36.14
CA PRO A 404 -3.22 -17.15 37.58
C PRO A 404 -3.78 -15.84 38.16
N MET A 405 -4.69 -15.96 39.14
CA MET A 405 -5.36 -14.81 39.76
C MET A 405 -4.38 -13.82 40.40
N GLU A 406 -3.24 -14.32 40.90
CA GLU A 406 -2.17 -13.50 41.47
C GLU A 406 -1.55 -12.50 40.47
N LEU A 407 -1.69 -12.72 39.16
CA LEU A 407 -1.19 -11.81 38.11
C LEU A 407 -2.22 -10.75 37.68
N HIS A 408 -3.47 -10.84 38.15
CA HIS A 408 -4.56 -10.03 37.60
C HIS A 408 -4.35 -8.54 37.84
N ASP A 409 -3.93 -8.16 39.04
CA ASP A 409 -3.67 -6.75 39.37
C ASP A 409 -2.48 -6.20 38.58
N ASP A 410 -1.38 -6.95 38.52
CA ASP A 410 -0.15 -6.55 37.83
C ASP A 410 -0.33 -6.46 36.31
N HIS A 411 -1.16 -7.33 35.74
CA HIS A 411 -1.39 -7.39 34.30
C HIS A 411 -2.67 -6.67 33.84
N SER A 412 -3.47 -6.13 34.76
CA SER A 412 -4.75 -5.47 34.46
C SER A 412 -4.65 -4.36 33.41
N GLU A 413 -3.52 -3.65 33.38
CA GLU A 413 -3.27 -2.55 32.46
C GLU A 413 -2.98 -3.03 31.02
N TYR A 414 -2.34 -4.19 30.85
CA TYR A 414 -1.97 -4.69 29.53
C TYR A 414 -2.02 -6.23 29.43
N PRO A 415 -3.21 -6.85 29.59
CA PRO A 415 -3.32 -8.31 29.66
C PRO A 415 -2.64 -9.03 28.50
N LEU A 416 -1.98 -10.15 28.84
CA LEU A 416 -1.29 -11.00 27.87
C LEU A 416 -2.30 -11.80 27.03
N ALA A 417 -1.83 -12.31 25.89
CA ALA A 417 -2.56 -13.24 25.02
C ALA A 417 -3.98 -12.78 24.60
N PRO A 418 -4.14 -11.66 23.87
CA PRO A 418 -5.46 -11.12 23.53
C PRO A 418 -6.25 -12.04 22.60
N GLU A 419 -7.58 -12.06 22.77
CA GLU A 419 -8.49 -12.95 22.03
C GLU A 419 -9.54 -12.18 21.25
N LYS A 420 -10.05 -12.77 20.17
CA LYS A 420 -11.21 -12.25 19.47
C LYS A 420 -12.46 -12.70 20.22
N LEU A 421 -13.18 -11.76 20.82
CA LEU A 421 -14.36 -12.02 21.64
C LEU A 421 -15.53 -11.14 21.19
N LYS A 422 -16.74 -11.66 21.33
CA LYS A 422 -17.97 -10.87 21.26
C LYS A 422 -18.34 -10.47 22.68
N VAL A 423 -18.41 -9.15 22.94
CA VAL A 423 -18.84 -8.64 24.24
C VAL A 423 -20.33 -8.89 24.39
N THR A 424 -20.72 -9.64 25.41
CA THR A 424 -22.13 -9.87 25.77
C THR A 424 -22.57 -8.87 26.83
N ASP A 425 -23.88 -8.72 27.03
CA ASP A 425 -24.42 -7.78 28.02
C ASP A 425 -24.01 -8.16 29.45
N GLU A 426 -23.73 -9.44 29.73
CA GLU A 426 -23.24 -9.90 31.03
C GLU A 426 -21.79 -9.44 31.31
N MET A 427 -20.99 -9.19 30.26
CA MET A 427 -19.63 -8.68 30.38
C MET A 427 -19.57 -7.16 30.64
N LEU A 428 -20.69 -6.45 30.47
CA LEU A 428 -20.76 -5.01 30.66
C LEU A 428 -20.86 -4.65 32.14
N SER A 429 -20.06 -3.68 32.57
CA SER A 429 -20.18 -3.13 33.92
C SER A 429 -21.52 -2.39 34.11
N PRO A 430 -22.02 -2.26 35.35
CA PRO A 430 -23.24 -1.50 35.62
C PRO A 430 -23.20 -0.08 35.07
N TYR A 431 -22.03 0.56 35.12
CA TYR A 431 -21.80 1.87 34.51
C TYR A 431 -21.95 1.84 32.99
N ALA A 432 -21.38 0.84 32.30
CA ALA A 432 -21.47 0.75 30.84
C ALA A 432 -22.92 0.51 30.38
N LYS A 433 -23.69 -0.30 31.13
CA LYS A 433 -25.12 -0.49 30.88
C LYS A 433 -25.90 0.81 31.02
N LYS A 434 -25.69 1.53 32.13
CA LYS A 434 -26.32 2.83 32.35
C LYS A 434 -25.94 3.85 31.26
N LEU A 435 -24.68 3.88 30.82
CA LEU A 435 -24.24 4.80 29.78
C LEU A 435 -24.90 4.50 28.42
N LEU A 436 -25.16 3.23 28.10
CA LEU A 436 -25.92 2.87 26.90
C LEU A 436 -27.35 3.39 26.97
N GLU A 437 -27.99 3.30 28.14
CA GLU A 437 -29.33 3.85 28.39
C GLU A 437 -29.32 5.39 28.29
N ASP A 438 -28.38 6.06 28.96
CA ASP A 438 -28.26 7.52 29.01
C ASP A 438 -28.01 8.13 27.61
N LEU A 439 -27.34 7.40 26.72
CA LEU A 439 -26.98 7.84 25.35
C LEU A 439 -27.93 7.30 24.26
N ASP A 440 -28.98 6.57 24.62
CA ASP A 440 -29.89 5.88 23.68
C ASP A 440 -29.13 5.03 22.64
N LEU A 441 -28.07 4.34 23.08
CA LEU A 441 -27.24 3.49 22.24
C LEU A 441 -27.61 2.02 22.40
N LYS A 442 -27.72 1.31 21.28
CA LYS A 442 -27.89 -0.15 21.28
C LYS A 442 -26.53 -0.84 21.29
N GLY A 443 -26.41 -1.91 22.09
CA GLY A 443 -25.25 -2.80 22.05
C GLY A 443 -25.03 -3.37 20.65
N THR A 444 -23.79 -3.34 20.17
CA THR A 444 -23.43 -3.93 18.87
C THR A 444 -22.67 -5.23 19.09
N SER A 445 -23.22 -6.35 18.59
CA SER A 445 -22.56 -7.66 18.64
C SER A 445 -21.51 -7.75 17.52
N THR A 446 -20.36 -7.12 17.74
CA THR A 446 -19.20 -7.25 16.85
C THR A 446 -18.05 -7.91 17.59
N GLU A 447 -17.36 -8.81 16.90
CA GLU A 447 -16.16 -9.43 17.45
C GLU A 447 -15.02 -8.41 17.48
N LYS A 448 -14.34 -8.31 18.63
CA LYS A 448 -13.22 -7.39 18.85
C LYS A 448 -12.03 -8.15 19.41
N LEU A 449 -10.82 -7.69 19.11
CA LEU A 449 -9.61 -8.18 19.75
C LEU A 449 -9.51 -7.54 21.14
N ILE A 450 -9.66 -8.35 22.20
CA ILE A 450 -9.77 -7.90 23.58
C ILE A 450 -8.65 -8.53 24.41
N PRO A 451 -7.74 -7.71 24.97
CA PRO A 451 -6.88 -8.14 26.07
C PRO A 451 -7.75 -8.48 27.29
N ASN A 452 -7.61 -9.68 27.82
CA ASN A 452 -8.40 -10.15 28.95
C ASN A 452 -7.58 -11.12 29.83
N LEU A 453 -7.96 -11.23 31.10
CA LEU A 453 -7.27 -12.04 32.12
C LEU A 453 -7.87 -13.45 32.29
N TYR A 454 -8.72 -13.91 31.36
CA TYR A 454 -9.28 -15.25 31.41
C TYR A 454 -8.24 -16.32 31.08
N PRO A 455 -8.46 -17.60 31.44
CA PRO A 455 -7.73 -18.71 30.85
C PRO A 455 -7.88 -18.70 29.32
N LYS A 456 -6.88 -19.22 28.62
CA LYS A 456 -6.85 -19.31 27.15
C LYS A 456 -6.95 -20.76 26.75
N GLU A 457 -7.88 -21.09 25.86
CA GLU A 457 -8.06 -22.44 25.36
C GLU A 457 -7.75 -22.52 23.87
N LYS A 458 -6.99 -23.54 23.47
CA LYS A 458 -6.57 -23.80 22.08
C LYS A 458 -6.04 -22.53 21.41
N TYR A 459 -5.25 -21.76 22.14
CA TYR A 459 -4.66 -20.51 21.70
C TYR A 459 -3.46 -20.80 20.81
N VAL A 460 -3.48 -20.27 19.59
CA VAL A 460 -2.38 -20.45 18.62
C VAL A 460 -1.31 -19.40 18.91
N VAL A 461 -0.03 -19.73 19.04
CA VAL A 461 0.97 -18.73 19.45
C VAL A 461 2.35 -19.04 18.88
N HIS A 462 3.09 -18.00 18.51
CA HIS A 462 4.50 -18.13 18.13
C HIS A 462 5.35 -18.48 19.37
N TYR A 463 6.31 -19.40 19.24
CA TYR A 463 7.07 -19.91 20.40
C TYR A 463 7.77 -18.82 21.22
N ARG A 464 8.32 -17.78 20.57
CA ARG A 464 8.95 -16.63 21.27
C ARG A 464 7.97 -15.84 22.13
N ASN A 465 6.74 -15.69 21.64
CA ASN A 465 5.69 -14.97 22.34
C ASN A 465 5.15 -15.81 23.52
N LEU A 466 5.03 -17.13 23.33
CA LEU A 466 4.72 -18.06 24.41
C LEU A 466 5.81 -18.07 25.49
N LYS A 467 7.09 -18.12 25.11
CA LYS A 467 8.22 -18.03 26.05
C LYS A 467 8.13 -16.77 26.93
N LEU A 468 7.79 -15.63 26.33
CA LEU A 468 7.54 -14.40 27.09
C LEU A 468 6.36 -14.56 28.06
N TYR A 469 5.22 -15.09 27.62
CA TYR A 469 4.05 -15.29 28.49
C TYR A 469 4.37 -16.17 29.70
N LEU A 470 5.13 -17.25 29.51
CA LEU A 470 5.57 -18.12 30.59
C LEU A 470 6.54 -17.41 31.53
N SER A 471 7.47 -16.61 30.99
CA SER A 471 8.40 -15.83 31.82
C SER A 471 7.69 -14.75 32.67
N LEU A 472 6.54 -14.27 32.20
CA LEU A 472 5.67 -13.34 32.92
C LEU A 472 4.64 -14.05 33.83
N GLY A 473 4.73 -15.37 33.98
CA GLY A 473 3.98 -16.12 34.98
C GLY A 473 2.72 -16.85 34.49
N MET A 474 2.32 -16.73 33.22
CA MET A 474 1.25 -17.60 32.68
C MET A 474 1.69 -19.07 32.73
N ARG A 475 0.74 -19.99 32.93
CA ARG A 475 1.05 -21.42 33.08
C ARG A 475 0.56 -22.20 31.86
N LEU A 476 1.47 -22.90 31.20
CA LEU A 476 1.13 -23.83 30.13
C LEU A 476 0.49 -25.09 30.72
N THR A 477 -0.78 -25.33 30.43
CA THR A 477 -1.51 -26.50 30.95
C THR A 477 -1.57 -27.64 29.94
N LYS A 478 -1.62 -27.33 28.64
CA LYS A 478 -1.66 -28.33 27.57
C LYS A 478 -1.09 -27.82 26.25
N ILE A 479 -0.40 -28.69 25.51
CA ILE A 479 -0.08 -28.50 24.09
C ILE A 479 -0.97 -29.45 23.30
N HIS A 480 -1.72 -28.92 22.33
CA HIS A 480 -2.59 -29.73 21.46
C HIS A 480 -1.90 -30.10 20.16
N ARG A 481 -1.20 -29.15 19.53
CA ARG A 481 -0.53 -29.32 18.24
C ARG A 481 0.66 -28.39 18.12
N VAL A 482 1.68 -28.80 17.39
CA VAL A 482 2.86 -27.97 17.09
C VAL A 482 3.19 -28.05 15.61
N LEU A 483 3.27 -26.88 14.97
CA LEU A 483 3.77 -26.71 13.61
C LEU A 483 5.22 -26.23 13.68
N ALA A 484 6.15 -27.06 13.22
CA ALA A 484 7.57 -26.73 13.09
C ALA A 484 7.89 -26.22 11.68
N PHE A 485 8.92 -25.39 11.55
CA PHE A 485 9.39 -24.83 10.28
C PHE A 485 10.83 -24.34 10.37
N GLU A 486 11.50 -24.23 9.22
CA GLU A 486 12.77 -23.51 9.09
C GLU A 486 12.50 -22.00 9.03
N GLN A 487 13.27 -21.22 9.79
CA GLN A 487 13.21 -19.77 9.84
C GLN A 487 14.58 -19.14 9.66
N ARG A 488 14.62 -17.91 9.13
CA ARG A 488 15.84 -17.09 9.02
C ARG A 488 15.49 -15.61 8.90
N PRO A 489 16.41 -14.65 9.15
CA PRO A 489 16.13 -13.22 9.03
C PRO A 489 16.14 -12.73 7.57
N TRP A 490 15.33 -13.36 6.71
CA TRP A 490 15.38 -13.17 5.27
C TRP A 490 14.93 -11.77 4.81
N LEU A 491 14.02 -11.11 5.54
CA LEU A 491 13.58 -9.74 5.24
C LEU A 491 14.53 -8.65 5.73
N LYS A 492 15.46 -8.97 6.64
CA LYS A 492 16.32 -8.00 7.32
C LYS A 492 17.05 -7.08 6.33
N LYS A 493 17.65 -7.66 5.28
CA LYS A 493 18.37 -6.89 4.24
C LYS A 493 17.49 -5.84 3.56
N TYR A 494 16.22 -6.17 3.29
CA TYR A 494 15.26 -5.26 2.65
C TYR A 494 14.85 -4.13 3.61
N ILE A 495 14.56 -4.47 4.87
CA ILE A 495 14.17 -3.49 5.90
C ILE A 495 15.32 -2.54 6.23
N ASP A 496 16.53 -3.06 6.39
CA ASP A 496 17.72 -2.26 6.67
C ASP A 496 17.98 -1.29 5.51
N PHE A 497 17.91 -1.77 4.27
CA PHE A 497 18.06 -0.93 3.08
C PHE A 497 17.07 0.22 3.05
N ASN A 498 15.77 -0.05 3.21
CA ASN A 498 14.75 1.00 3.19
C ASN A 498 14.89 1.95 4.37
N THR A 499 15.29 1.45 5.54
CA THR A 499 15.51 2.27 6.73
C THR A 499 16.68 3.24 6.52
N GLU A 500 17.78 2.77 5.94
CA GLU A 500 18.92 3.62 5.60
C GLU A 500 18.58 4.64 4.50
N LYS A 501 17.86 4.22 3.45
CA LYS A 501 17.40 5.16 2.41
C LYS A 501 16.45 6.21 2.96
N ARG A 502 15.54 5.83 3.87
CA ARG A 502 14.67 6.78 4.57
C ARG A 502 15.45 7.80 5.41
N LYS A 503 16.55 7.39 6.05
CA LYS A 503 17.43 8.32 6.80
C LYS A 503 18.14 9.30 5.88
N LEU A 504 18.57 8.84 4.70
CA LEU A 504 19.30 9.65 3.71
C LEU A 504 18.39 10.53 2.82
N ALA A 505 17.09 10.24 2.79
CA ALA A 505 16.12 10.95 1.97
C ALA A 505 16.05 12.45 2.32
N LYS A 506 16.11 13.28 1.29
CA LYS A 506 16.19 14.75 1.43
C LYS A 506 14.82 15.43 1.48
N ASN A 507 13.82 14.81 0.88
CA ASN A 507 12.46 15.34 0.79
C ASN A 507 11.46 14.44 1.58
N GLU A 508 10.27 14.97 1.88
CA GLU A 508 9.22 14.22 2.59
C GLU A 508 8.68 13.03 1.78
N PHE A 509 8.57 13.20 0.45
CA PHE A 509 8.03 12.17 -0.44
C PHE A 509 8.84 10.86 -0.37
N GLU A 510 10.16 10.93 -0.51
CA GLU A 510 11.06 9.77 -0.42
C GLU A 510 11.01 9.15 0.97
N LYS A 511 10.95 9.98 2.04
CA LYS A 511 10.83 9.47 3.41
C LYS A 511 9.55 8.65 3.60
N ASP A 512 8.44 9.13 3.07
CA ASP A 512 7.15 8.44 3.14
C ASP A 512 7.11 7.22 2.21
N PHE A 513 7.77 7.29 1.06
CA PHE A 513 7.90 6.17 0.13
C PHE A 513 8.64 4.99 0.79
N PHE A 514 9.84 5.19 1.35
CA PHE A 514 10.57 4.10 1.99
C PHE A 514 9.86 3.55 3.24
N LYS A 515 9.10 4.40 3.95
CA LYS A 515 8.22 3.96 5.04
C LYS A 515 7.10 3.05 4.51
N LEU A 516 6.43 3.46 3.43
CA LEU A 516 5.36 2.70 2.80
C LEU A 516 5.87 1.35 2.28
N MET A 517 7.05 1.31 1.67
CA MET A 517 7.66 0.09 1.15
C MET A 517 7.86 -0.97 2.24
N ASN A 518 8.28 -0.58 3.44
CA ASN A 518 8.32 -1.50 4.58
C ASN A 518 6.92 -1.98 5.01
N ASN A 519 6.01 -1.04 5.27
CA ASN A 519 4.67 -1.38 5.78
C ASN A 519 3.84 -2.23 4.80
N ALA A 520 4.04 -2.02 3.50
CA ALA A 520 3.25 -2.66 2.47
C ALA A 520 3.62 -4.14 2.25
N VAL A 521 4.88 -4.54 2.51
CA VAL A 521 5.31 -5.95 2.48
C VAL A 521 4.53 -6.75 3.51
N PHE A 522 4.45 -6.26 4.74
CA PHE A 522 3.68 -6.91 5.80
C PHE A 522 2.22 -7.09 5.39
N GLY A 523 1.56 -6.04 4.90
CA GLY A 523 0.17 -6.13 4.44
C GLY A 523 -0.07 -7.17 3.35
N LYS A 524 0.93 -7.42 2.48
CA LYS A 524 0.83 -8.45 1.44
C LYS A 524 0.91 -9.88 1.95
N THR A 525 1.65 -10.12 3.03
CA THR A 525 1.73 -11.47 3.63
C THR A 525 0.39 -11.93 4.21
N MET A 526 -0.47 -11.00 4.64
CA MET A 526 -1.77 -11.27 5.25
C MET A 526 -2.97 -10.94 4.34
N GLU A 527 -2.74 -10.83 3.04
CA GLU A 527 -3.78 -10.48 2.09
C GLU A 527 -4.90 -11.53 2.09
N ASN A 528 -6.11 -11.14 2.51
CA ASN A 528 -7.25 -12.06 2.54
C ASN A 528 -7.86 -12.22 1.14
N LEU A 529 -7.52 -13.32 0.48
CA LEU A 529 -7.98 -13.63 -0.88
C LEU A 529 -9.48 -13.97 -0.95
N ARG A 530 -10.13 -14.34 0.17
CA ARG A 530 -11.58 -14.60 0.22
C ARG A 530 -12.39 -13.33 -0.03
N LYS A 531 -11.88 -12.18 0.43
CA LYS A 531 -12.55 -10.87 0.30
C LYS A 531 -12.47 -10.24 -1.10
N ARG A 532 -11.56 -10.69 -1.97
CA ARG A 532 -11.51 -10.19 -3.35
C ARG A 532 -12.81 -10.54 -4.07
N THR A 533 -13.37 -9.63 -4.84
CA THR A 533 -14.59 -9.86 -5.63
C THR A 533 -14.23 -10.37 -7.03
N ASP A 534 -15.11 -11.15 -7.65
CA ASP A 534 -14.97 -11.55 -9.05
C ASP A 534 -16.06 -10.84 -9.86
N ILE A 535 -15.70 -9.72 -10.46
CA ILE A 535 -16.60 -8.89 -11.26
C ILE A 535 -16.15 -8.96 -12.71
N LYS A 536 -17.12 -9.16 -13.61
CA LYS A 536 -16.93 -9.16 -15.07
C LYS A 536 -17.64 -7.95 -15.65
N LEU A 537 -16.92 -7.15 -16.43
CA LEU A 537 -17.48 -6.07 -17.23
C LEU A 537 -17.75 -6.59 -18.64
N LEU A 538 -18.97 -6.40 -19.13
CA LEU A 538 -19.44 -6.98 -20.38
C LEU A 538 -20.21 -5.95 -21.19
N SER A 539 -19.88 -5.83 -22.47
CA SER A 539 -20.67 -5.10 -23.47
C SER A 539 -21.51 -6.01 -24.37
N ASP A 540 -21.37 -7.33 -24.23
CA ASP A 540 -22.05 -8.33 -25.05
C ASP A 540 -23.20 -9.00 -24.29
N GLN A 541 -24.42 -8.85 -24.80
CA GLN A 541 -25.63 -9.38 -24.18
C GLN A 541 -25.63 -10.92 -24.11
N SER A 542 -25.10 -11.61 -25.11
CA SER A 542 -25.02 -13.08 -25.14
C SER A 542 -24.07 -13.58 -24.05
N LYS A 543 -22.90 -12.95 -23.90
CA LYS A 543 -21.95 -13.26 -22.81
C LYS A 543 -22.55 -12.95 -21.44
N ALA A 544 -23.27 -11.85 -21.31
CA ALA A 544 -23.97 -11.50 -20.07
C ALA A 544 -25.01 -12.56 -19.69
N ARG A 545 -25.90 -12.94 -20.61
CA ARG A 545 -26.88 -14.01 -20.38
C ARG A 545 -26.21 -15.34 -19.99
N LYS A 546 -25.10 -15.68 -20.64
CA LYS A 546 -24.32 -16.89 -20.31
C LYS A 546 -23.72 -16.85 -18.91
N LEU A 547 -23.35 -15.68 -18.38
CA LEU A 547 -22.81 -15.56 -17.03
C LEU A 547 -23.92 -15.54 -15.98
N ILE A 548 -25.05 -14.89 -16.27
CA ILE A 548 -26.24 -14.86 -15.41
C ILE A 548 -26.84 -16.25 -15.25
N SER A 549 -26.78 -17.12 -16.27
CA SER A 549 -27.27 -18.49 -16.19
C SER A 549 -26.37 -19.44 -15.38
N LYS A 550 -25.18 -19.00 -14.93
CA LYS A 550 -24.30 -19.86 -14.13
C LYS A 550 -24.77 -19.92 -12.67
N PRO A 551 -24.61 -21.06 -11.98
CA PRO A 551 -24.92 -21.19 -10.55
C PRO A 551 -24.11 -20.25 -9.65
N THR A 552 -22.98 -19.73 -10.14
CA THR A 552 -22.15 -18.77 -9.42
C THR A 552 -22.55 -17.32 -9.60
N PHE A 553 -23.60 -17.04 -10.36
CA PHE A 553 -24.13 -15.69 -10.45
C PHE A 553 -24.59 -15.20 -9.06
N HIS A 554 -24.17 -14.00 -8.67
CA HIS A 554 -24.59 -13.37 -7.42
C HIS A 554 -25.50 -12.17 -7.66
N ALA A 555 -25.05 -11.22 -8.48
CA ALA A 555 -25.78 -10.00 -8.80
C ALA A 555 -25.23 -9.37 -10.08
N PHE A 556 -25.99 -8.47 -10.71
CA PHE A 556 -25.51 -7.62 -11.79
C PHE A 556 -25.91 -6.16 -11.56
N LYS A 557 -25.18 -5.25 -12.20
CA LYS A 557 -25.50 -3.82 -12.27
C LYS A 557 -25.35 -3.35 -13.71
N ILE A 558 -26.40 -2.78 -14.26
CA ILE A 558 -26.38 -2.15 -15.59
C ILE A 558 -25.85 -0.72 -15.40
N PHE A 559 -24.80 -0.35 -16.12
CA PHE A 559 -24.31 1.04 -16.13
C PHE A 559 -24.99 1.86 -17.22
N ASN A 560 -25.11 1.27 -18.41
CA ASN A 560 -25.80 1.85 -19.56
C ASN A 560 -26.20 0.71 -20.52
N GLU A 561 -26.76 1.08 -21.69
CA GLU A 561 -27.21 0.13 -22.71
C GLU A 561 -26.09 -0.79 -23.25
N ASN A 562 -24.84 -0.34 -23.14
CA ASN A 562 -23.65 -1.00 -23.69
C ASN A 562 -22.73 -1.63 -22.63
N LEU A 563 -23.05 -1.56 -21.34
CA LEU A 563 -22.19 -2.07 -20.28
C LEU A 563 -22.94 -2.58 -19.05
N VAL A 564 -22.65 -3.83 -18.69
CA VAL A 564 -23.13 -4.48 -17.47
C VAL A 564 -21.95 -5.04 -16.66
N ALA A 565 -21.96 -4.78 -15.35
CA ALA A 565 -21.14 -5.51 -14.38
C ALA A 565 -21.90 -6.75 -13.89
N VAL A 566 -21.25 -7.91 -13.93
CA VAL A 566 -21.78 -9.15 -13.36
C VAL A 566 -20.85 -9.62 -12.24
N HIS A 567 -21.39 -9.74 -11.03
CA HIS A 567 -20.69 -10.26 -9.87
C HIS A 567 -20.90 -11.78 -9.78
N MET A 568 -19.78 -12.50 -9.75
CA MET A 568 -19.72 -13.95 -9.66
C MET A 568 -19.16 -14.39 -8.30
N LEU A 569 -19.70 -15.47 -7.74
CA LEU A 569 -19.11 -16.22 -6.65
C LEU A 569 -17.90 -17.02 -7.15
N LYS A 570 -16.85 -17.08 -6.32
CA LYS A 570 -15.64 -17.84 -6.65
C LYS A 570 -15.85 -19.34 -6.47
N GLN A 571 -15.65 -20.11 -7.54
CA GLN A 571 -15.69 -21.58 -7.49
C GLN A 571 -14.44 -22.18 -6.86
N ARG A 572 -13.28 -21.55 -7.11
CA ARG A 572 -11.97 -22.02 -6.65
C ARG A 572 -11.22 -20.84 -6.07
N LEU A 573 -10.55 -21.07 -4.94
CA LEU A 573 -9.72 -20.08 -4.27
C LEU A 573 -8.33 -20.66 -4.06
N TYR A 574 -7.32 -19.99 -4.61
CA TYR A 574 -5.92 -20.37 -4.43
C TYR A 574 -5.33 -19.57 -3.28
N LEU A 575 -5.05 -20.22 -2.15
CA LEU A 575 -4.48 -19.59 -0.96
C LEU A 575 -2.95 -19.44 -1.07
N ASN A 576 -2.51 -18.61 -2.02
CA ASN A 576 -1.10 -18.44 -2.38
C ASN A 576 -0.43 -17.24 -1.70
N ARG A 577 -0.72 -17.04 -0.41
CA ARG A 577 -0.09 -16.00 0.40
C ARG A 577 0.61 -16.65 1.59
N PRO A 578 1.87 -16.25 1.90
CA PRO A 578 2.61 -16.80 3.03
C PRO A 578 2.11 -16.17 4.34
N ILE A 579 0.89 -16.50 4.75
CA ILE A 579 0.20 -15.90 5.90
C ILE A 579 0.93 -16.16 7.24
N TYR A 580 1.74 -17.21 7.29
CA TYR A 580 2.60 -17.53 8.43
C TYR A 580 3.64 -16.44 8.71
N VAL A 581 4.09 -15.71 7.68
CA VAL A 581 5.02 -14.58 7.83
C VAL A 581 4.33 -13.45 8.58
N GLY A 582 3.12 -13.09 8.13
CA GLY A 582 2.32 -12.06 8.77
C GLY A 582 1.94 -12.42 10.21
N PHE A 583 1.62 -13.69 10.46
CA PHE A 583 1.42 -14.22 11.81
C PHE A 583 2.66 -14.03 12.70
N ALA A 584 3.83 -14.46 12.24
CA ALA A 584 5.07 -14.34 13.00
C ALA A 584 5.40 -12.86 13.28
N ILE A 585 5.31 -11.98 12.28
CA ILE A 585 5.54 -10.53 12.46
C ILE A 585 4.60 -9.94 13.52
N LEU A 586 3.31 -10.29 13.45
CA LEU A 586 2.31 -9.82 14.42
C LEU A 586 2.62 -10.29 15.84
N ASP A 587 3.05 -11.53 16.04
CA ASP A 587 3.33 -12.04 17.39
C ASP A 587 4.67 -11.53 17.93
N LEU A 588 5.71 -11.45 17.10
CA LEU A 588 6.99 -10.86 17.49
C LEU A 588 6.86 -9.38 17.86
N SER A 589 6.03 -8.63 17.12
CA SER A 589 5.75 -7.22 17.46
C SER A 589 5.08 -7.07 18.83
N LYS A 590 4.19 -8.01 19.21
CA LYS A 590 3.59 -8.05 20.55
C LYS A 590 4.62 -8.42 21.60
N THR A 591 5.49 -9.39 21.33
CA THR A 591 6.58 -9.79 22.23
C THR A 591 7.42 -8.57 22.63
N LEU A 592 7.84 -7.74 21.67
CA LEU A 592 8.64 -6.54 21.98
C LEU A 592 7.88 -5.55 22.87
N MET A 593 6.60 -5.31 22.58
CA MET A 593 5.81 -4.33 23.33
C MET A 593 5.47 -4.80 24.75
N TYR A 594 5.19 -6.09 24.92
CA TYR A 594 5.02 -6.69 26.24
C TYR A 594 6.32 -6.69 27.04
N ASP A 595 7.44 -7.05 26.42
CA ASP A 595 8.77 -7.01 27.04
C ASP A 595 9.14 -5.59 27.49
N PHE A 596 8.92 -4.60 26.62
CA PHE A 596 9.14 -3.20 26.98
C PHE A 596 8.26 -2.75 28.16
N HIS A 597 6.98 -3.13 28.19
CA HIS A 597 6.10 -2.73 29.28
C HIS A 597 6.44 -3.43 30.60
N TYR A 598 6.49 -4.77 30.60
CA TYR A 598 6.64 -5.55 31.82
C TYR A 598 8.10 -5.66 32.28
N ASN A 599 9.04 -5.93 31.37
CA ASN A 599 10.43 -6.16 31.76
C ASN A 599 11.29 -4.88 31.80
N TYR A 600 10.86 -3.79 31.16
CA TYR A 600 11.55 -2.50 31.25
C TYR A 600 10.78 -1.47 32.07
N MET A 601 9.56 -1.09 31.69
CA MET A 601 8.82 -0.01 32.36
C MET A 601 8.37 -0.38 33.78
N LYS A 602 7.72 -1.53 33.97
CA LYS A 602 7.30 -1.99 35.30
C LYS A 602 8.49 -2.32 36.19
N ASN A 603 9.58 -2.89 35.67
CA ASN A 603 10.79 -3.10 36.47
C ASN A 603 11.45 -1.78 36.92
N LYS A 604 11.44 -0.74 36.07
CA LYS A 604 12.09 0.54 36.39
C LYS A 604 11.27 1.42 37.34
N TYR A 605 9.95 1.43 37.19
CA TYR A 605 9.06 2.35 37.90
C TYR A 605 8.06 1.65 38.85
N GLY A 606 7.92 0.34 38.75
CA GLY A 606 7.00 -0.46 39.56
C GLY A 606 5.57 0.08 39.51
N PRO A 607 4.88 0.23 40.66
CA PRO A 607 3.52 0.73 40.73
C PRO A 607 3.39 2.22 40.40
N LYS A 608 4.52 2.95 40.26
CA LYS A 608 4.50 4.38 39.90
C LYS A 608 4.18 4.62 38.43
N ALA A 609 4.44 3.64 37.56
CA ALA A 609 4.10 3.70 36.15
C ALA A 609 2.77 2.99 35.89
N LYS A 610 1.84 3.73 35.28
CA LYS A 610 0.54 3.22 34.83
C LYS A 610 0.42 3.40 33.34
N LEU A 611 0.16 2.33 32.62
CA LEU A 611 -0.21 2.42 31.22
C LEU A 611 -1.63 3.01 31.12
N LEU A 612 -1.78 4.10 30.38
CA LEU A 612 -3.07 4.76 30.17
C LEU A 612 -3.74 4.25 28.91
N PHE A 613 -2.96 4.14 27.84
CA PHE A 613 -3.41 3.81 26.51
C PHE A 613 -2.29 3.14 25.74
N MET A 614 -2.66 2.14 24.95
CA MET A 614 -1.76 1.44 24.04
C MET A 614 -2.47 1.25 22.70
N THR A 615 -1.81 1.57 21.61
CA THR A 615 -2.33 1.29 20.28
C THR A 615 -1.23 0.81 19.33
N GLN A 616 -1.54 -0.26 18.60
CA GLN A 616 -0.70 -0.81 17.55
C GLN A 616 -1.47 -0.78 16.20
N THR A 617 -2.14 0.32 15.89
CA THR A 617 -2.92 0.38 14.65
C THR A 617 -2.04 0.70 13.44
N HIS A 618 -2.44 0.12 12.30
CA HIS A 618 -1.75 0.24 11.01
C HIS A 618 -2.16 1.48 10.21
N TYR A 619 -3.19 2.21 10.67
CA TYR A 619 -3.80 3.29 9.91
C TYR A 619 -4.01 4.50 10.82
N ALA A 620 -3.29 5.58 10.52
CA ALA A 620 -3.49 6.95 11.01
C ALA A 620 -3.20 7.28 12.49
N THR A 621 -2.84 6.35 13.36
CA THR A 621 -2.24 6.68 14.68
C THR A 621 -0.87 6.02 14.86
N PRO A 622 0.11 6.70 15.48
CA PRO A 622 1.42 6.10 15.76
C PRO A 622 1.28 4.89 16.70
N LEU A 623 2.24 3.97 16.62
CA LEU A 623 2.37 2.79 17.48
C LEU A 623 2.80 3.22 18.88
N ALA A 624 1.84 3.69 19.67
CA ALA A 624 2.13 4.48 20.85
C ALA A 624 1.67 3.86 22.17
N LEU A 625 2.52 4.04 23.18
CA LEU A 625 2.23 3.85 24.60
C LEU A 625 2.09 5.23 25.24
N MET A 626 0.98 5.48 25.90
CA MET A 626 0.81 6.64 26.76
C MET A 626 0.89 6.20 28.22
N ILE A 627 1.89 6.68 28.94
CA ILE A 627 2.24 6.20 30.28
C ILE A 627 2.19 7.36 31.26
N TYR A 628 1.49 7.16 32.37
CA TYR A 628 1.51 8.06 33.52
C TYR A 628 2.58 7.60 34.50
N ILE A 629 3.47 8.51 34.89
CA ILE A 629 4.54 8.24 35.85
C ILE A 629 4.41 9.23 37.01
N ARG A 630 4.25 8.70 38.22
CA ARG A 630 4.36 9.46 39.47
C ARG A 630 5.81 9.42 39.94
N ILE A 631 6.44 10.56 40.21
CA ILE A 631 7.85 10.64 40.63
C ILE A 631 7.93 10.66 42.15
#